data_AF-A0A847NSL7-F1
#
_entry.id   AF-A0A847NSL7-F1
#
_cell.length_a   1.000
_cell.length_b   1.000
_cell.length_c   1.000
_cell.angle_alpha   90.00
_cell.angle_beta   90.00
_cell.angle_gamma   90.00
#
_symmetry.space_group_name_H-M   'P 1'
#
loop_
_entity.id
_entity.type
_entity.pdbx_description
1 polymer ?
#
loop_
_entity_poly.entity_id
_entity_poly.type
_entity_poly.pdbx_seq_one_letter_code
_entity_poly.pdbx_strand_id
1 'polypeptide(L)' 'MFFAKNEIIELENKNYLVLNSAIVDNEIYYKVCEVNVEENTVDSKEIYIQAIKEYGTLYIEEVKDKNIIEELDKIMKS' A
#
# COMPACT_ATOMS: atom_id res chain seq x y z
N MET A 1 3.77 10.24 -6.99
CA MET A 1 3.21 9.73 -5.72
C MET A 1 1.70 9.93 -5.77
N PHE A 2 0.93 8.88 -5.52
CA PHE A 2 -0.54 8.86 -5.64
C PHE A 2 -1.23 9.02 -4.29
N PHE A 3 -0.67 8.43 -3.24
CA PHE A 3 -1.20 8.51 -1.88
C PHE A 3 -0.18 9.10 -0.92
N ALA A 4 -0.64 9.88 0.04
CA ALA A 4 0.17 10.44 1.12
C ALA A 4 0.23 9.49 2.32
N LYS A 5 1.26 9.65 3.15
CA LYS A 5 1.33 8.96 4.45
C LYS A 5 0.15 9.39 5.34
N ASN A 6 -0.41 8.44 6.08
CA ASN A 6 -1.62 8.56 6.89
C ASN A 6 -2.92 8.82 6.10
N GLU A 7 -2.90 8.64 4.78
CA GLU A 7 -4.11 8.63 3.98
C GLU A 7 -4.84 7.30 4.12
N ILE A 8 -6.18 7.32 4.16
CA ILE A 8 -7.01 6.13 4.10
C ILE A 8 -7.41 5.92 2.65
N ILE A 9 -7.16 4.72 2.14
CA ILE A 9 -7.56 4.29 0.80
C ILE A 9 -8.55 3.13 0.90
N GLU A 10 -9.47 3.06 -0.05
CA GLU A 10 -10.42 1.95 -0.15
C GLU A 10 -9.97 0.98 -1.25
N LEU A 11 -9.85 -0.30 -0.91
CA LEU A 11 -9.49 -1.38 -1.81
C LEU A 11 -10.36 -2.61 -1.51
N GLU A 12 -11.05 -3.15 -2.52
CA GLU A 12 -11.91 -4.33 -2.38
C GLU A 12 -12.94 -4.25 -1.24
N ASN A 13 -13.56 -3.07 -1.03
CA ASN A 13 -14.48 -2.75 0.07
C ASN A 13 -13.86 -2.81 1.48
N LYS A 14 -12.53 -2.74 1.58
CA LYS A 14 -11.79 -2.61 2.83
C LYS A 14 -11.04 -1.29 2.85
N ASN A 15 -10.86 -0.74 4.05
CA ASN A 15 -10.09 0.49 4.25
C ASN A 15 -8.68 0.13 4.66
N TYR A 16 -7.71 0.87 4.12
CA TYR A 16 -6.30 0.70 4.43
C TYR A 16 -5.65 2.04 4.74
N LEU A 17 -4.82 2.09 5.78
CA LEU A 17 -4.02 3.26 6.13
C LEU A 17 -2.65 3.17 5.48
N VAL A 18 -2.24 4.22 4.78
CA VAL A 18 -0.91 4.31 4.19
C VAL A 18 0.13 4.62 5.27
N LEU A 19 1.02 3.65 5.51
CA LEU A 19 2.08 3.76 6.53
C LEU A 19 3.37 4.36 5.96
N ASN A 20 3.74 3.93 4.76
CA ASN A 20 4.97 4.36 4.09
C ASN A 20 4.90 4.17 2.57
N SER A 21 5.84 4.76 1.83
CA SER A 21 5.96 4.61 0.39
C SER A 21 7.43 4.59 -0.05
N ALA A 22 7.74 3.86 -1.11
CA ALA A 22 9.08 3.82 -1.71
C ALA A 22 8.98 3.62 -3.20
N ILE A 23 10.10 3.89 -3.87
CA ILE A 23 10.25 3.73 -5.31
C ILE A 23 11.27 2.60 -5.52
N VAL A 24 10.86 1.55 -6.24
CA VAL A 24 11.69 0.40 -6.62
C VAL A 24 11.50 0.21 -8.12
N ASP A 25 12.58 0.08 -8.88
CA ASP A 25 12.53 -0.09 -10.35
C ASP A 25 11.64 0.91 -11.10
N ASN A 26 11.65 2.17 -10.64
CA ASN A 26 10.84 3.27 -11.19
C ASN A 26 9.32 3.12 -11.01
N GLU A 27 8.89 2.17 -10.17
CA GLU A 27 7.51 1.98 -9.74
C GLU A 27 7.33 2.42 -8.28
N ILE A 28 6.14 2.88 -7.93
CA ILE A 28 5.83 3.39 -6.59
C ILE A 28 5.01 2.36 -5.83
N TYR A 29 5.53 1.97 -4.67
CA TYR A 29 4.92 1.00 -3.76
C TYR A 29 4.54 1.65 -2.44
N TYR A 30 3.49 1.13 -1.82
CA TYR A 30 2.96 1.62 -0.54
C TYR A 30 2.86 0.47 0.44
N LYS A 31 3.32 0.71 1.66
CA LYS A 31 3.05 -0.15 2.81
C LYS A 31 1.78 0.33 3.46
N VAL A 32 0.80 -0.56 3.62
CA VAL A 32 -0.51 -0.24 4.17
C VAL A 32 -0.92 -1.26 5.21
N CYS A 33 -1.77 -0.87 6.15
CA CYS A 33 -2.43 -1.79 7.08
C CYS A 33 -3.95 -1.66 6.98
N GLU A 34 -4.67 -2.76 7.14
CA GLU A 34 -6.13 -2.77 7.13
C GLU A 34 -6.67 -2.02 8.35
N VAL A 35 -7.67 -1.16 8.13
CA VAL A 35 -8.35 -0.43 9.19
C VAL A 35 -9.82 -0.81 9.16
N ASN A 36 -10.34 -1.25 10.30
CA ASN A 36 -11.76 -1.40 10.48
C ASN A 36 -12.35 -0.08 11.00
N VAL A 37 -12.94 0.68 10.07
CA VAL A 37 -13.49 2.02 10.36
C VAL A 37 -14.69 1.95 11.32
N GLU A 38 -15.47 0.87 11.28
CA GLU A 38 -16.64 0.70 12.16
C GLU A 38 -16.22 0.48 13.63
N GLU A 39 -15.16 -0.29 13.82
CA GLU A 39 -14.63 -0.62 15.15
C GLU A 39 -13.57 0.38 15.64
N ASN A 40 -13.14 1.32 14.78
CA ASN A 40 -11.98 2.20 15.00
C ASN A 40 -10.72 1.40 15.40
N THR A 41 -10.52 0.24 14.79
CA THR A 41 -9.37 -0.64 15.04
C THR A 41 -8.45 -0.69 13.82
N VAL A 42 -7.14 -0.71 14.09
CA VAL A 42 -6.11 -0.95 13.07
C VAL A 42 -5.69 -2.40 13.19
N ASP A 43 -5.82 -3.16 12.12
CA ASP A 43 -5.27 -4.52 12.08
C ASP A 43 -3.74 -4.44 11.97
N SER A 44 -3.08 -5.34 12.67
CA SER A 44 -1.62 -5.49 12.63
C SER A 44 -1.11 -6.06 11.30
N LYS A 45 -2.01 -6.50 10.41
CA LYS A 45 -1.63 -7.05 9.12
C LYS A 45 -1.22 -5.94 8.14
N GLU A 46 0.08 -5.85 7.92
CA GLU A 46 0.68 -4.98 6.91
C GLU A 46 0.75 -5.73 5.56
N ILE A 47 0.41 -5.03 4.49
CA ILE A 47 0.55 -5.52 3.11
C ILE A 47 1.21 -4.43 2.25
N TYR A 48 1.69 -4.84 1.08
CA TYR A 48 2.24 -3.95 0.07
C TYR A 48 1.28 -3.84 -1.10
N ILE A 49 1.09 -2.62 -1.58
CA ILE A 49 0.29 -2.35 -2.78
C ILE A 49 1.08 -1.48 -3.76
N GLN A 50 0.70 -1.57 -5.02
CA GLN A 50 1.16 -0.67 -6.07
C GLN A 50 0.00 0.09 -6.68
N ALA A 51 0.28 1.31 -7.16
CA ALA A 51 -0.69 2.15 -7.84
C ALA A 51 -0.25 2.36 -9.30
N ILE A 52 -1.02 1.81 -10.23
CA ILE A 52 -0.72 1.80 -11.66
C ILE A 52 -1.69 2.74 -12.37
N LYS A 53 -1.18 3.66 -13.20
CA LYS A 53 -2.03 4.56 -13.99
C LYS A 53 -1.98 4.18 -15.46
N GLU A 54 -3.04 3.55 -15.95
CA GLU A 54 -3.19 3.18 -17.37
C GLU A 54 -4.40 3.88 -18.00
N TYR A 55 -4.22 4.47 -19.18
CA TYR A 55 -5.28 5.15 -19.94
C TYR A 55 -6.09 6.19 -19.16
N GLY A 56 -5.48 6.81 -18.14
CA GLY A 56 -6.14 7.81 -17.28
C GLY A 56 -6.86 7.21 -16.07
N THR A 57 -6.97 5.89 -15.97
CA THR A 57 -7.53 5.16 -14.84
C THR A 57 -6.44 4.77 -13.86
N LEU A 58 -6.70 4.92 -12.55
CA LEU A 58 -5.81 4.44 -11.49
C LEU A 58 -6.27 3.07 -11.03
N TYR A 59 -5.35 2.11 -11.06
CA TYR A 59 -5.50 0.75 -10.55
C TYR A 59 -4.65 0.60 -9.29
N ILE A 60 -5.18 -0.13 -8.32
CA ILE A 60 -4.48 -0.45 -7.08
C ILE A 60 -4.46 -1.96 -6.96
N GLU A 61 -3.28 -2.54 -6.76
CA GLU A 61 -3.11 -3.99 -6.69
C GLU A 61 -2.21 -4.37 -5.51
N GLU A 62 -2.53 -5.49 -4.85
CA GLU A 62 -1.65 -6.10 -3.84
C GLU A 62 -0.42 -6.70 -4.52
N VAL A 63 0.76 -6.37 -4.00
CA VAL A 63 2.03 -6.94 -4.46
C VAL A 63 2.14 -8.36 -3.91
N LYS A 64 2.26 -9.33 -4.82
CA LYS A 64 2.44 -10.76 -4.48
C LYS A 64 3.82 -11.30 -4.84
N ASP A 65 4.64 -10.50 -5.51
CA ASP A 65 6.02 -10.87 -5.84
C ASP A 65 6.91 -10.83 -4.59
N LYS A 66 7.46 -11.98 -4.23
CA LYS A 66 8.28 -12.13 -3.02
C LYS A 66 9.59 -11.34 -3.07
N ASN A 67 10.21 -11.22 -4.23
CA ASN A 67 11.49 -10.51 -4.35
C ASN A 67 11.28 -9.02 -4.08
N ILE A 68 10.22 -8.46 -4.67
CA ILE A 68 9.82 -7.07 -4.44
C ILE A 68 9.43 -6.84 -2.99
N ILE A 69 8.65 -7.74 -2.39
CA ILE A 69 8.29 -7.66 -0.96
C ILE A 69 9.54 -7.66 -0.08
N GLU A 70 10.49 -8.56 -0.31
CA GLU A 70 11.74 -8.61 0.47
C GLU A 70 12.58 -7.33 0.34
N GLU A 71 12.57 -6.70 -0.85
CA GLU A 71 13.25 -5.44 -1.08
C GLU A 71 12.54 -4.28 -0.37
N LEU A 72 11.22 -4.21 -0.49
CA LEU A 72 10.40 -3.22 0.20
C LEU A 72 10.52 -3.35 1.72
N ASP A 73 10.59 -4.57 2.27
CA ASP A 73 10.83 -4.82 3.69
C ASP A 73 12.18 -4.27 4.16
N LYS A 74 13.23 -4.38 3.34
CA LYS A 74 14.55 -3.81 3.68
C LYS A 74 14.54 -2.29 3.69
N ILE A 75 13.80 -1.67 2.75
CA ILE A 75 13.73 -0.22 2.60
C ILE A 75 12.79 0.41 3.64
N MET A 76 11.67 -0.26 3.93
CA MET A 76 10.56 0.29 4.72
C MET A 76 10.48 -0.28 6.15
N LYS A 77 11.45 -1.08 6.58
CA LYS A 77 11.65 -1.37 8.01
C LYS A 77 12.01 -0.05 8.72
N SER A 78 11.02 0.57 9.32
CA SER A 78 11.15 1.67 10.29
C SER A 78 10.67 1.19 11.65
#